data_AF-A0A925JEY9-F1
#
_entry.id   AF-A0A925JEY9-F1
#
_cell.length_a   1.000
_cell.length_b   1.000
_cell.length_c   1.000
_cell.angle_alpha   90.00
_cell.angle_beta   90.00
_cell.angle_gamma   90.00
#
_symmetry.space_group_name_H-M   'P 1'
#
loop_
_entity.id
_entity.type
_entity.pdbx_description
1 polymer ?
#
loop_
_entity_poly.entity_id
_entity_poly.type
_entity_poly.pdbx_seq_one_letter_code
_entity_poly.pdbx_strand_id
1 'polypeptide(L)'
;MPQPFKCPSCGGPLEYDGGKLTVRCQFCNSSIIVPEELRPRAAAPTRDADVTLQDQLGNLAEIGRLIRDGNKIEAIKVYRETFGTGLKEAKEAIERLMAGKSVEVMQGFESHTVQPQIQVSQTSFGAPRQAYGAKRPQGCSPLIIGLGVLVGVLLFSSAVGFLIYNSARRDARKPVPNRNNPHTVPRGSEKSSPASGFASVLLKFGTEGIGAGQFKDARSVAVDGEGNIYAADYIGGRVQVFDSSGKFLTQWMVDPKMPLLRLAADRKGVVYVVQSGDINRYEGMTGQSLGKVPATGRWFNDVVVTPDGGLVATQNGQDIVRFDSSGRTLSTITKAITEQTGDSELDTKIAVDGLGNIYALGIFNDAVFKFAPNGKFITRIGGEGEESGLFRAPHSIAVDGQGRIYVSDIKGIQVFDTNGRYLDVFKVEKNVAFVMVFNDRNELFVAARTEIVKFALNK
;
A
#
# COMPACT_ATOMS: atom_id res chain seq x y z
N MET A 1 29.28 19.87 -21.61
CA MET A 1 27.84 19.88 -21.90
C MET A 1 27.20 18.77 -21.10
N PRO A 2 26.02 18.98 -20.50
CA PRO A 2 25.33 17.93 -19.74
C PRO A 2 25.04 16.74 -20.66
N GLN A 3 25.36 15.52 -20.21
CA GLN A 3 25.09 14.30 -20.98
C GLN A 3 23.77 13.68 -20.52
N PRO A 4 22.79 13.46 -21.44
CA PRO A 4 21.51 12.90 -21.07
C PRO A 4 21.59 11.39 -20.85
N PHE A 5 20.86 10.88 -19.86
CA PHE A 5 20.65 9.44 -19.63
C PHE A 5 19.28 9.18 -18.99
N LYS A 6 18.82 7.93 -18.99
CA LYS A 6 17.53 7.57 -18.36
C LYS A 6 17.74 7.07 -16.95
N CYS A 7 16.87 7.48 -16.04
CA CYS A 7 16.81 6.95 -14.69
C CYS A 7 16.52 5.43 -14.74
N PRO A 8 17.40 4.56 -14.21
CA PRO A 8 17.17 3.12 -14.23
C PRO A 8 16.02 2.70 -13.30
N SER A 9 15.61 3.57 -12.36
CA SER A 9 14.50 3.29 -11.45
C SER A 9 13.13 3.66 -12.00
N CYS A 10 13.01 4.72 -12.81
CA CYS A 10 11.71 5.20 -13.29
C CYS A 10 11.63 5.55 -14.79
N GLY A 11 12.72 5.40 -15.53
CA GLY A 11 12.81 5.77 -16.95
C GLY A 11 12.85 7.27 -17.23
N GLY A 12 12.68 8.12 -16.20
CA GLY A 12 12.67 9.58 -16.35
C GLY A 12 14.00 10.14 -16.89
N PRO A 13 13.97 11.21 -17.70
CA PRO A 13 15.17 11.79 -18.29
C PRO A 13 16.05 12.46 -17.22
N LEU A 14 17.35 12.22 -17.25
CA LEU A 14 18.33 12.84 -16.36
C LEU A 14 19.45 13.44 -17.19
N GLU A 15 20.11 14.45 -16.62
CA GLU A 15 21.29 15.06 -17.19
C GLU A 15 22.44 14.94 -16.19
N TYR A 16 23.63 14.62 -16.70
CA TYR A 16 24.85 14.55 -15.92
C TYR A 16 25.83 15.65 -16.35
N ASP A 17 26.24 16.50 -15.41
CA ASP A 17 27.08 17.68 -15.64
C ASP A 17 28.60 17.40 -15.53
N GLY A 18 28.99 16.16 -15.26
CA GLY A 18 30.39 15.80 -15.03
C GLY A 18 30.85 15.93 -13.57
N GLY A 19 29.94 16.26 -12.65
CA GLY A 19 30.22 16.40 -11.23
C GLY A 19 30.14 15.06 -10.46
N LYS A 20 29.26 15.00 -9.47
CA LYS A 20 29.15 13.87 -8.54
C LYS A 20 28.73 12.58 -9.25
N LEU A 21 29.27 11.45 -8.81
CA LEU A 21 28.91 10.11 -9.32
C LEU A 21 27.47 9.66 -8.99
N THR A 22 26.73 10.48 -8.25
CA THR A 22 25.32 10.26 -7.93
C THR A 22 24.49 11.47 -8.30
N VAL A 23 23.39 11.22 -9.01
CA VAL A 23 22.38 12.20 -9.40
C VAL A 23 21.06 11.83 -8.76
N ARG A 24 20.42 12.78 -8.10
CA ARG A 24 19.09 12.55 -7.52
C ARG A 24 18.04 12.72 -8.59
N CYS A 25 17.27 11.66 -8.87
CA CYS A 25 16.25 11.71 -9.90
C CYS A 25 15.08 12.60 -9.45
N GLN A 26 14.82 13.69 -10.16
CA GLN A 26 13.71 14.60 -9.85
C GLN A 26 12.32 13.95 -10.00
N PHE A 27 12.22 12.83 -10.74
CA PHE A 27 10.95 12.15 -11.02
C PHE A 27 10.57 11.10 -9.98
N CYS A 28 11.52 10.29 -9.50
CA CYS A 28 11.26 9.24 -8.52
C CYS A 28 12.01 9.42 -7.20
N ASN A 29 12.70 10.54 -7.04
CA ASN A 29 13.52 10.90 -5.88
C ASN A 29 14.62 9.89 -5.51
N SER A 30 14.86 8.90 -6.38
CA SER A 30 15.88 7.87 -6.18
C SER A 30 17.26 8.47 -6.39
N SER A 31 18.22 8.07 -5.56
CA SER A 31 19.63 8.38 -5.79
C SER A 31 20.16 7.43 -6.86
N ILE A 32 20.49 7.98 -8.04
CA ILE A 32 20.92 7.23 -9.21
C ILE A 32 22.43 7.34 -9.33
N ILE A 33 23.10 6.19 -9.44
CA ILE A 33 24.52 6.16 -9.76
C ILE A 33 24.66 6.45 -11.26
N VAL A 34 25.52 7.41 -11.61
CA VAL A 34 25.79 7.78 -13.01
C VAL A 34 26.33 6.56 -13.75
N PRO A 35 25.80 6.22 -14.95
CA PRO A 35 26.29 5.13 -15.79
C PRO A 35 27.81 5.21 -16.02
N GLU A 36 28.48 4.07 -16.05
CA GLU A 36 29.95 3.99 -16.09
C GLU A 36 30.55 4.68 -17.31
N GLU A 37 29.83 4.67 -18.43
CA GLU A 37 30.22 5.27 -19.70
C GLU A 37 30.28 6.80 -19.65
N LEU A 38 29.57 7.40 -18.68
CA LEU A 38 29.49 8.85 -18.50
C LEU A 38 30.48 9.36 -17.44
N ARG A 39 31.10 8.47 -16.66
CA ARG A 39 32.00 8.88 -15.56
C ARG A 39 33.32 9.41 -16.13
N PRO A 40 33.92 10.45 -15.51
CA PRO A 40 35.23 10.94 -15.93
C PRO A 40 36.28 9.83 -15.78
N ARG A 41 37.04 9.55 -16.85
CA ARG A 41 38.23 8.68 -16.80
C ARG A 41 39.28 9.36 -15.93
N ALA A 42 39.78 8.65 -14.93
CA ALA A 42 40.81 9.17 -14.02
C ALA A 42 42.06 9.58 -14.80
N ALA A 43 42.47 10.84 -14.65
CA ALA A 43 43.80 11.30 -15.03
C ALA A 43 44.83 10.88 -13.97
N ALA A 44 46.11 10.80 -14.36
CA ALA A 44 47.22 10.41 -13.49
C ALA A 44 47.23 11.20 -12.15
N PRO A 45 47.66 10.57 -11.04
CA PRO A 45 47.43 11.10 -9.70
C PRO A 45 48.19 12.41 -9.46
N THR A 46 47.46 13.45 -9.06
CA THR A 46 47.98 14.74 -8.58
C THR A 46 47.97 14.77 -7.05
N ARG A 47 48.62 15.79 -6.45
CA ARG A 47 48.72 16.03 -4.99
C ARG A 47 47.38 16.00 -4.22
N ASP A 48 46.24 16.13 -4.89
CA ASP A 48 44.91 16.03 -4.27
C ASP A 48 44.51 14.59 -3.88
N ALA A 49 45.20 13.57 -4.44
CA ALA A 49 45.01 12.15 -4.10
C ALA A 49 45.45 11.83 -2.66
N ASP A 50 46.42 12.57 -2.13
CA ASP A 50 46.97 12.36 -0.78
C ASP A 50 45.99 12.83 0.32
N VAL A 51 45.21 13.87 0.01
CA VAL A 51 44.13 14.40 0.88
C VAL A 51 42.93 13.45 0.87
N THR A 52 42.60 12.86 -0.29
CA THR A 52 41.49 11.90 -0.41
C THR A 52 41.77 10.59 0.31
N LEU A 53 43.02 10.15 0.38
CA LEU A 53 43.40 8.94 1.14
C LEU A 53 43.22 9.14 2.67
N GLN A 54 43.58 10.31 3.20
CA GLN A 54 43.35 10.65 4.61
C GLN A 54 41.86 10.71 4.95
N ASP A 55 41.03 11.30 4.07
CA ASP A 55 39.58 11.35 4.26
C ASP A 55 38.94 9.96 4.17
N GLN A 56 39.39 9.09 3.26
CA GLN A 56 38.91 7.72 3.14
C GLN A 56 39.32 6.85 4.34
N LEU A 57 40.51 7.05 4.90
CA LEU A 57 40.96 6.38 6.13
C LEU A 57 40.18 6.87 7.37
N GLY A 58 39.89 8.17 7.45
CA GLY A 58 39.02 8.73 8.50
C GLY A 58 37.60 8.16 8.45
N ASN A 59 37.05 8.03 7.24
CA ASN A 59 35.72 7.45 7.04
C ASN A 59 35.66 5.95 7.37
N LEU A 60 36.75 5.18 7.18
CA LEU A 60 36.83 3.77 7.61
C LEU A 60 36.81 3.62 9.14
N ALA A 61 37.47 4.52 9.86
CA ALA A 61 37.42 4.53 11.33
C ALA A 61 36.01 4.82 11.85
N GLU A 62 35.29 5.74 11.19
CA GLU A 62 33.90 6.06 11.49
C GLU A 62 32.94 4.91 11.17
N ILE A 63 33.12 4.24 10.02
CA ILE A 63 32.38 3.01 9.69
C ILE A 63 32.59 1.93 10.75
N GLY A 64 33.83 1.74 11.21
CA GLY A 64 34.15 0.80 12.28
C GLY A 64 33.48 1.16 13.61
N ARG A 65 33.35 2.46 13.92
CA ARG A 65 32.62 2.94 15.11
C ARG A 65 31.13 2.67 15.00
N LEU A 66 30.51 3.01 13.87
CA LEU A 66 29.09 2.77 13.61
C LEU A 66 28.73 1.27 13.70
N ILE A 67 29.62 0.39 13.23
CA ILE A 67 29.46 -1.07 13.38
C ILE A 67 29.47 -1.47 14.86
N ARG A 68 30.42 -0.98 15.67
CA ARG A 68 30.50 -1.26 17.11
C ARG A 68 29.27 -0.75 17.87
N ASP A 69 28.74 0.39 17.46
CA ASP A 69 27.56 1.02 18.05
C ASP A 69 26.24 0.37 17.58
N GLY A 70 26.30 -0.67 16.74
CA GLY A 70 25.14 -1.40 16.22
C GLY A 70 24.37 -0.66 15.11
N ASN A 71 24.87 0.46 14.62
CA ASN A 71 24.22 1.31 13.62
C ASN A 71 24.57 0.88 12.18
N LYS A 72 24.09 -0.32 11.79
CA LYS A 72 24.38 -0.93 10.48
C LYS A 72 23.94 -0.07 9.29
N ILE A 73 22.80 0.60 9.41
CA ILE A 73 22.21 1.37 8.29
C ILE A 73 23.08 2.58 7.96
N GLU A 74 23.54 3.30 8.98
CA GLU A 74 24.42 4.45 8.77
C GLU A 74 25.82 4.00 8.30
N ALA A 75 26.33 2.87 8.81
CA ALA A 75 27.60 2.31 8.35
C ALA A 75 27.57 1.97 6.84
N ILE A 76 26.47 1.37 6.35
CA ILE A 76 26.27 1.09 4.91
C ILE A 76 26.22 2.39 4.12
N LYS A 77 25.55 3.42 4.63
CA LYS A 77 25.42 4.72 3.94
C LYS A 77 26.78 5.40 3.79
N VAL A 78 27.54 5.52 4.89
CA VAL A 78 28.89 6.11 4.88
C VAL A 78 29.81 5.31 3.95
N TYR A 79 29.79 3.97 4.01
CA TYR A 79 30.58 3.12 3.11
C TYR A 79 30.28 3.37 1.62
N ARG A 80 29.00 3.54 1.26
CA ARG A 80 28.60 3.84 -0.13
C ARG A 80 29.05 5.22 -0.59
N GLU A 81 28.99 6.20 0.30
CA GLU A 81 29.43 7.57 0.01
C GLU A 81 30.95 7.67 -0.12
N THR A 82 31.70 6.96 0.72
CA THR A 82 33.17 6.94 0.72
C THR A 82 33.78 6.19 -0.47
N PHE A 83 33.14 5.08 -0.90
CA PHE A 83 33.71 4.17 -1.91
C PHE A 83 32.90 4.09 -3.22
N GLY A 84 31.77 4.79 -3.32
CA GLY A 84 30.96 4.82 -4.55
C GLY A 84 30.28 3.51 -4.91
N THR A 85 29.99 2.65 -3.92
CA THR A 85 29.49 1.27 -4.13
C THR A 85 27.96 1.15 -4.15
N GLY A 86 27.48 0.09 -4.79
CA GLY A 86 26.06 -0.30 -4.79
C GLY A 86 25.58 -0.78 -3.42
N LEU A 87 24.26 -0.81 -3.19
CA LEU A 87 23.69 -1.22 -1.89
C LEU A 87 24.04 -2.66 -1.51
N LYS A 88 24.12 -3.56 -2.50
CA LYS A 88 24.47 -4.97 -2.30
C LYS A 88 25.94 -5.11 -1.87
N GLU A 89 26.86 -4.49 -2.61
CA GLU A 89 28.30 -4.49 -2.32
C GLU A 89 28.61 -3.88 -0.96
N ALA A 90 27.96 -2.76 -0.62
CA ALA A 90 28.14 -2.13 0.69
C ALA A 90 27.61 -2.98 1.84
N LYS A 91 26.49 -3.69 1.65
CA LYS A 91 25.98 -4.65 2.65
C LYS A 91 26.97 -5.80 2.86
N GLU A 92 27.47 -6.37 1.76
CA GLU A 92 28.44 -7.46 1.81
C GLU A 92 29.77 -7.03 2.44
N ALA A 93 30.23 -5.81 2.17
CA ALA A 93 31.42 -5.22 2.78
C ALA A 93 31.26 -5.00 4.29
N ILE A 94 30.12 -4.45 4.73
CA ILE A 94 29.83 -4.24 6.16
C ILE A 94 29.72 -5.58 6.90
N GLU A 95 29.06 -6.58 6.32
CA GLU A 95 28.98 -7.92 6.93
C GLU A 95 30.37 -8.61 7.01
N ARG A 96 31.26 -8.39 6.03
CA ARG A 96 32.66 -8.85 6.10
C ARG A 96 33.45 -8.16 7.22
N LEU A 97 33.31 -6.84 7.34
CA LEU A 97 33.95 -6.06 8.42
C LEU A 97 33.44 -6.49 9.80
N MET A 98 32.13 -6.75 9.93
CA MET A 98 31.53 -7.30 11.16
C MET A 98 32.07 -8.70 11.51
N ALA A 99 32.40 -9.50 10.51
CA ALA A 99 33.03 -10.81 10.68
C ALA A 99 34.56 -10.73 10.90
N GLY A 100 35.13 -9.53 11.06
CA GLY A 100 36.58 -9.33 11.25
C GLY A 100 37.42 -9.62 10.00
N LYS A 101 36.79 -9.71 8.82
CA LYS A 101 37.46 -10.00 7.55
C LYS A 101 37.85 -8.69 6.85
N SER A 102 39.00 -8.69 6.16
CA SER A 102 39.42 -7.58 5.32
C SER A 102 38.46 -7.39 4.13
N VAL A 103 38.38 -6.15 3.65
CA VAL A 103 37.64 -5.77 2.45
C VAL A 103 38.62 -5.18 1.45
N GLU A 104 38.54 -5.63 0.19
CA GLU A 104 39.31 -5.06 -0.91
C GLU A 104 38.68 -3.76 -1.36
N VAL A 105 39.47 -2.69 -1.41
CA VAL A 105 39.06 -1.40 -1.94
C VAL A 105 39.72 -1.26 -3.31
N MET A 106 38.92 -1.15 -4.38
CA MET A 106 39.44 -0.88 -5.72
C MET A 106 39.53 0.63 -5.95
N GLN A 107 40.75 1.12 -6.15
CA GLN A 107 41.02 2.36 -6.88
C GLN A 107 41.91 1.99 -8.07
N GLY A 108 41.73 2.67 -9.21
CA GLY A 108 42.47 2.49 -10.46
C GLY A 108 43.59 1.43 -10.47
N PHE A 109 43.30 0.27 -11.04
CA PHE A 109 44.23 -0.82 -11.40
C PHE A 109 45.20 -1.39 -10.34
N GLU A 110 45.13 -1.05 -9.04
CA GLU A 110 45.89 -1.77 -8.00
C GLU A 110 45.05 -2.06 -6.74
N SER A 111 45.19 -3.28 -6.20
CA SER A 111 44.47 -3.77 -5.02
C SER A 111 45.27 -3.53 -3.73
N HIS A 112 44.73 -2.76 -2.79
CA HIS A 112 45.30 -2.65 -1.44
C HIS A 112 44.48 -3.44 -0.42
N THR A 113 45.15 -4.34 0.32
CA THR A 113 44.55 -5.10 1.43
C THR A 113 44.77 -4.32 2.72
N VAL A 114 43.70 -3.82 3.34
CA VAL A 114 43.76 -3.17 4.66
C VAL A 114 43.39 -4.18 5.74
N GLN A 115 44.34 -4.48 6.64
CA GLN A 115 44.09 -5.31 7.83
C GLN A 115 43.67 -4.43 9.02
N PRO A 116 42.61 -4.77 9.76
CA PRO A 116 42.35 -4.15 11.05
C PRO A 116 43.23 -4.82 12.12
N GLN A 117 44.14 -4.07 12.74
CA GLN A 117 44.77 -4.48 14.00
C GLN A 117 43.73 -4.35 15.12
N ILE A 118 42.99 -5.43 15.40
CA ILE A 118 42.08 -5.50 16.56
C ILE A 118 42.42 -6.77 17.33
N GLN A 119 43.22 -6.61 18.39
CA GLN A 119 43.34 -7.62 19.44
C GLN A 119 42.10 -7.53 20.33
N VAL A 120 41.27 -8.57 20.31
CA VAL A 120 40.16 -8.74 21.25
C VAL A 120 40.69 -9.50 22.46
N SER A 121 40.94 -8.81 23.57
CA SER A 121 41.09 -9.46 24.87
C SER A 121 39.71 -9.65 25.50
N GLN A 122 39.35 -10.91 25.74
CA GLN A 122 38.18 -11.28 26.52
C GLN A 122 38.48 -11.11 28.02
N THR A 123 37.77 -10.23 28.72
CA THR A 123 37.52 -10.39 30.16
C THR A 123 36.19 -9.75 30.59
N SER A 124 35.27 -10.64 30.98
CA SER A 124 34.32 -10.61 32.12
C SER A 124 33.57 -9.33 32.51
N PHE A 125 32.25 -9.50 32.56
CA PHE A 125 31.22 -8.86 33.39
C PHE A 125 31.68 -7.97 34.57
N GLY A 126 31.15 -6.74 34.62
CA GLY A 126 31.10 -5.87 35.79
C GLY A 126 30.03 -4.79 35.65
N ALA A 127 29.13 -4.69 36.63
CA ALA A 127 27.96 -3.81 36.69
C ALA A 127 28.29 -2.29 36.61
N PRO A 128 27.32 -1.43 36.22
CA PRO A 128 27.58 0.01 36.11
C PRO A 128 27.56 0.73 37.47
N ARG A 129 28.61 1.51 37.75
CA ARG A 129 28.68 2.50 38.84
C ARG A 129 28.23 3.88 38.33
N GLN A 130 27.35 4.51 39.13
CA GLN A 130 27.10 5.95 39.29
C GLN A 130 28.43 6.74 39.50
N ALA A 131 28.59 8.05 39.34
CA ALA A 131 27.83 9.21 38.87
C ALA A 131 28.81 10.40 38.84
N TYR A 132 28.54 11.46 38.07
CA TYR A 132 28.92 12.89 38.29
C TYR A 132 28.16 13.66 37.19
N GLY A 133 27.35 14.68 37.39
CA GLY A 133 27.29 15.71 38.43
C GLY A 133 27.43 17.07 37.74
N ALA A 134 26.35 17.63 37.18
CA ALA A 134 26.35 19.02 36.69
C ALA A 134 24.96 19.67 36.83
N LYS A 135 24.97 20.88 37.40
CA LYS A 135 23.84 21.66 37.94
C LYS A 135 22.95 22.27 36.85
N ARG A 136 21.64 22.36 37.14
CA ARG A 136 20.63 23.17 36.42
C ARG A 136 20.61 24.62 36.93
N PRO A 137 20.09 25.55 36.12
CA PRO A 137 19.16 26.56 36.62
C PRO A 137 17.79 26.51 35.93
N GLN A 138 16.77 26.37 36.79
CA GLN A 138 15.44 26.98 36.84
C GLN A 138 14.67 27.39 35.56
N GLY A 139 13.45 26.83 35.43
CA GLY A 139 12.31 27.48 34.75
C GLY A 139 11.46 26.60 33.82
N CYS A 140 10.37 26.03 34.37
CA CYS A 140 9.19 25.38 33.74
C CYS A 140 9.04 23.85 33.96
N SER A 141 7.96 23.47 34.65
CA SER A 141 7.61 22.12 35.12
C SER A 141 7.11 21.18 34.01
N PRO A 142 7.70 19.98 33.81
CA PRO A 142 7.19 18.95 32.91
C PRO A 142 6.45 17.86 33.69
N LEU A 143 5.35 18.20 34.37
CA LEU A 143 4.57 17.22 35.15
C LEU A 143 3.17 16.93 34.58
N ILE A 144 2.82 17.45 33.41
CA ILE A 144 1.51 17.21 32.77
C ILE A 144 1.61 16.28 31.54
N ILE A 145 2.79 16.03 30.98
CA ILE A 145 2.92 15.23 29.74
C ILE A 145 3.30 13.75 30.03
N GLY A 146 3.78 13.43 31.24
CA GLY A 146 4.19 12.07 31.61
C GLY A 146 3.08 11.14 32.12
N LEU A 147 1.95 11.67 32.59
CA LEU A 147 0.87 10.85 33.17
C LEU A 147 -0.10 10.29 32.12
N GLY A 148 -0.23 10.95 30.96
CA GLY A 148 -1.16 10.53 29.90
C GLY A 148 -0.68 9.30 29.10
N VAL A 149 0.64 9.14 28.96
CA VAL A 149 1.21 8.06 28.12
C VAL A 149 1.31 6.74 28.90
N LEU A 150 1.48 6.77 30.23
CA LEU A 150 1.57 5.54 31.04
C LEU A 150 0.18 4.94 31.37
N VAL A 151 -0.87 5.77 31.46
CA VAL A 151 -2.25 5.30 31.68
C VAL A 151 -2.83 4.68 30.38
N GLY A 152 -2.46 5.21 29.20
CA GLY A 152 -2.89 4.66 27.91
C GLY A 152 -2.34 3.25 27.61
N VAL A 153 -1.09 2.97 28.00
CA VAL A 153 -0.44 1.67 27.74
C VAL A 153 -0.90 0.57 28.72
N LEU A 154 -1.26 0.94 29.96
CA LEU A 154 -1.80 0.00 30.95
C LEU A 154 -3.30 -0.30 30.74
N LEU A 155 -4.08 0.61 30.13
CA LEU A 155 -5.47 0.35 29.75
C LEU A 155 -5.60 -0.50 28.48
N PHE A 156 -4.63 -0.44 27.56
CA PHE A 156 -4.64 -1.26 26.34
C PHE A 156 -4.24 -2.73 26.60
N SER A 157 -3.35 -2.98 27.56
CA SER A 157 -2.93 -4.35 27.93
C SER A 157 -3.98 -5.09 28.78
N SER A 158 -4.79 -4.37 29.57
CA SER A 158 -5.90 -4.95 30.34
C SER A 158 -7.13 -5.26 29.46
N ALA A 159 -7.40 -4.49 28.41
CA ALA A 159 -8.49 -4.75 27.47
C ALA A 159 -8.25 -6.03 26.63
N VAL A 160 -7.02 -6.26 26.18
CA VAL A 160 -6.64 -7.49 25.43
C VAL A 160 -6.66 -8.72 26.35
N GLY A 161 -6.22 -8.57 27.62
CA GLY A 161 -6.29 -9.64 28.61
C GLY A 161 -7.72 -10.04 29.00
N PHE A 162 -8.65 -9.07 29.07
CA PHE A 162 -10.07 -9.33 29.38
C PHE A 162 -10.82 -10.01 28.21
N LEU A 163 -10.46 -9.70 26.96
CA LEU A 163 -11.02 -10.34 25.77
C LEU A 163 -10.59 -11.81 25.64
N ILE A 164 -9.34 -12.14 25.99
CA ILE A 164 -8.86 -13.53 26.01
C ILE A 164 -9.55 -14.31 27.15
N TYR A 165 -9.68 -13.71 28.34
CA TYR A 165 -10.32 -14.34 29.51
C TYR A 165 -11.82 -14.61 29.33
N ASN A 166 -12.56 -13.73 28.65
CA ASN A 166 -13.99 -13.92 28.39
C ASN A 166 -14.31 -14.86 27.22
N SER A 167 -13.41 -15.04 26.26
CA SER A 167 -13.58 -16.03 25.18
C SER A 167 -13.50 -17.46 25.72
N ALA A 168 -12.60 -17.72 26.67
CA ALA A 168 -12.40 -19.04 27.27
C ALA A 168 -13.50 -19.46 28.28
N ARG A 169 -14.36 -18.53 28.74
CA ARG A 169 -15.45 -18.81 29.70
C ARG A 169 -16.84 -18.95 29.09
N ARG A 170 -17.01 -18.71 27.78
CA ARG A 170 -18.33 -18.84 27.12
C ARG A 170 -18.60 -20.22 26.51
N ASP A 171 -17.70 -21.19 26.69
CA ASP A 171 -17.90 -22.59 26.28
C ASP A 171 -18.67 -23.46 27.31
N ALA A 172 -19.17 -22.88 28.40
CA ALA A 172 -19.94 -23.60 29.41
C ALA A 172 -21.41 -23.19 29.41
N ARG A 173 -22.15 -23.55 28.35
CA ARG A 173 -23.62 -23.77 28.34
C ARG A 173 -24.04 -24.37 27.01
N LYS A 174 -23.94 -25.70 26.88
CA LYS A 174 -24.57 -26.46 25.79
C LYS A 174 -26.03 -26.74 26.15
N PRO A 175 -27.02 -26.40 25.31
CA PRO A 175 -28.30 -27.10 25.31
C PRO A 175 -28.19 -28.37 24.44
N VAL A 176 -28.68 -29.48 24.97
CA VAL A 176 -28.77 -30.78 24.31
C VAL A 176 -29.81 -30.72 23.17
N PRO A 177 -29.51 -31.16 21.93
CA PRO A 177 -30.54 -31.29 20.90
C PRO A 177 -31.28 -32.63 21.04
N ASN A 178 -32.59 -32.54 21.21
CA ASN A 178 -33.53 -33.65 21.21
C ASN A 178 -33.65 -34.24 19.78
N ARG A 179 -33.30 -35.52 19.62
CA ARG A 179 -33.51 -36.31 18.40
C ARG A 179 -34.98 -36.70 18.31
N ASN A 180 -35.64 -36.39 17.18
CA ASN A 180 -36.65 -37.22 16.50
C ASN A 180 -37.18 -36.50 15.24
N ASN A 181 -36.64 -36.81 14.05
CA ASN A 181 -37.36 -37.51 12.96
C ASN A 181 -36.50 -37.59 11.67
N PRO A 182 -36.59 -38.66 10.86
CA PRO A 182 -35.75 -38.87 9.69
C PRO A 182 -36.46 -38.49 8.38
N HIS A 183 -35.78 -37.74 7.50
CA HIS A 183 -36.07 -37.75 6.07
C HIS A 183 -34.79 -37.99 5.28
N THR A 184 -34.67 -39.23 4.80
CA THR A 184 -33.68 -39.70 3.84
C THR A 184 -33.97 -39.12 2.45
N VAL A 185 -33.00 -38.40 1.88
CA VAL A 185 -32.97 -38.07 0.44
C VAL A 185 -31.87 -38.91 -0.22
N PRO A 186 -32.11 -39.56 -1.38
CA PRO A 186 -31.17 -40.51 -1.95
C PRO A 186 -29.94 -39.83 -2.56
N ARG A 187 -28.80 -40.50 -2.42
CA ARG A 187 -27.49 -40.12 -2.96
C ARG A 187 -27.41 -40.54 -4.43
N GLY A 188 -27.71 -39.62 -5.35
CA GLY A 188 -27.35 -39.73 -6.76
C GLY A 188 -25.91 -39.26 -6.98
N SER A 189 -25.02 -40.17 -7.34
CA SER A 189 -23.64 -39.89 -7.70
C SER A 189 -23.55 -39.35 -9.13
N GLU A 190 -23.51 -38.03 -9.28
CA GLU A 190 -22.99 -37.43 -10.51
C GLU A 190 -21.48 -37.29 -10.40
N LYS A 191 -20.77 -37.91 -11.34
CA LYS A 191 -19.33 -37.74 -11.55
C LYS A 191 -19.10 -36.29 -11.99
N SER A 192 -18.61 -35.45 -11.07
CA SER A 192 -18.16 -34.10 -11.41
C SER A 192 -16.83 -34.16 -12.15
N SER A 193 -16.86 -33.74 -13.42
CA SER A 193 -15.70 -33.14 -14.06
C SER A 193 -15.29 -31.89 -13.25
N PRO A 194 -14.01 -31.51 -13.15
CA PRO A 194 -13.62 -30.36 -12.33
C PRO A 194 -14.20 -29.08 -12.95
N ALA A 195 -15.25 -28.56 -12.34
CA ALA A 195 -15.81 -27.26 -12.69
C ALA A 195 -14.72 -26.21 -12.45
N SER A 196 -14.32 -25.50 -13.51
CA SER A 196 -13.56 -24.26 -13.38
C SER A 196 -14.37 -23.33 -12.47
N GLY A 197 -13.82 -22.90 -11.33
CA GLY A 197 -14.53 -22.08 -10.34
C GLY A 197 -15.08 -20.77 -10.91
N PHE A 198 -15.84 -20.00 -10.11
CA PHE A 198 -16.56 -18.78 -10.54
C PHE A 198 -15.75 -17.77 -11.36
N ALA A 199 -14.43 -17.69 -11.16
CA ALA A 199 -13.55 -16.78 -11.87
C ALA A 199 -12.31 -17.50 -12.40
N SER A 200 -11.81 -17.05 -13.54
CA SER A 200 -10.54 -17.49 -14.12
C SER A 200 -9.58 -16.31 -14.25
N VAL A 201 -8.31 -16.50 -13.88
CA VAL A 201 -7.28 -15.47 -14.03
C VAL A 201 -6.98 -15.31 -15.52
N LEU A 202 -7.17 -14.11 -16.05
CA LEU A 202 -6.81 -13.75 -17.43
C LEU A 202 -5.38 -13.24 -17.52
N LEU A 203 -4.99 -12.41 -16.55
CA LEU A 203 -3.72 -11.71 -16.55
C LEU A 203 -3.30 -11.40 -15.11
N LYS A 204 -2.01 -11.50 -14.85
CA LYS A 204 -1.37 -11.07 -13.62
C LYS A 204 -0.11 -10.31 -14.00
N PHE A 205 0.07 -9.13 -13.43
CA PHE A 205 1.26 -8.31 -13.64
C PHE A 205 1.62 -7.55 -12.37
N GLY A 206 2.86 -7.10 -12.27
CA GLY A 206 3.42 -6.57 -11.04
C GLY A 206 4.33 -7.56 -10.32
N THR A 207 5.37 -7.02 -9.69
CA THR A 207 6.21 -7.74 -8.73
C THR A 207 6.53 -6.83 -7.56
N GLU A 208 7.07 -7.38 -6.47
CA GLU A 208 7.57 -6.55 -5.37
C GLU A 208 8.68 -5.61 -5.84
N GLY A 209 8.59 -4.32 -5.50
CA GLY A 209 9.65 -3.36 -5.78
C GLY A 209 9.19 -1.91 -5.94
N ILE A 210 10.11 -1.04 -6.36
CA ILE A 210 9.89 0.41 -6.52
C ILE A 210 10.13 0.91 -7.96
N GLY A 211 10.43 -0.01 -8.88
CA GLY A 211 10.64 0.30 -10.29
C GLY A 211 9.33 0.34 -11.09
N ALA A 212 9.46 0.64 -12.38
CA ALA A 212 8.39 0.50 -13.35
C ALA A 212 7.82 -0.92 -13.36
N GLY A 213 6.50 -1.05 -13.28
CA GLY A 213 5.80 -2.32 -13.19
C GLY A 213 5.99 -3.07 -11.86
N GLN A 214 6.53 -2.43 -10.83
CA GLN A 214 6.70 -3.04 -9.50
C GLN A 214 5.94 -2.26 -8.43
N PHE A 215 5.47 -2.95 -7.40
CA PHE A 215 4.69 -2.38 -6.30
C PHE A 215 5.23 -2.84 -4.95
N LYS A 216 5.10 -1.99 -3.92
CA LYS A 216 5.32 -2.37 -2.53
C LYS A 216 4.02 -2.72 -1.83
N ASP A 217 2.99 -1.93 -2.10
CA ASP A 217 1.69 -2.02 -1.44
C ASP A 217 0.63 -1.36 -2.32
N ALA A 218 0.43 -1.90 -3.52
CA ALA A 218 -0.66 -1.55 -4.42
C ALA A 218 -1.99 -1.82 -3.73
N ARG A 219 -2.68 -0.73 -3.38
CA ARG A 219 -3.99 -0.77 -2.70
C ARG A 219 -5.09 -0.11 -3.52
N SER A 220 -4.79 0.40 -4.70
CA SER A 220 -5.79 1.02 -5.55
C SER A 220 -5.55 0.70 -7.02
N VAL A 221 -6.63 0.45 -7.74
CA VAL A 221 -6.64 0.23 -9.19
C VAL A 221 -7.87 0.89 -9.81
N ALA A 222 -7.72 1.47 -10.99
CA ALA A 222 -8.80 2.00 -11.82
C ALA A 222 -8.53 1.68 -13.30
N VAL A 223 -9.58 1.68 -14.12
CA VAL A 223 -9.48 1.38 -15.56
C VAL A 223 -10.32 2.39 -16.33
N ASP A 224 -9.77 3.00 -17.38
CA ASP A 224 -10.51 3.93 -18.24
C ASP A 224 -11.21 3.22 -19.43
N GLY A 225 -11.85 4.02 -20.28
CA GLY A 225 -12.60 3.54 -21.46
C GLY A 225 -11.73 2.97 -22.58
N GLU A 226 -10.44 3.34 -22.64
CA GLU A 226 -9.48 2.77 -23.59
C GLU A 226 -8.86 1.47 -23.05
N GLY A 227 -9.09 1.17 -21.77
CA GLY A 227 -8.55 0.01 -21.08
C GLY A 227 -7.16 0.24 -20.50
N ASN A 228 -6.73 1.50 -20.34
CA ASN A 228 -5.54 1.81 -19.56
C ASN A 228 -5.84 1.53 -18.09
N ILE A 229 -4.88 0.90 -17.43
CA ILE A 229 -4.98 0.49 -16.03
C ILE A 229 -4.09 1.42 -15.20
N TYR A 230 -4.67 2.04 -14.19
CA TYR A 230 -4.00 2.92 -13.25
C TYR A 230 -3.87 2.18 -11.93
N ALA A 231 -2.66 1.97 -11.44
CA ALA A 231 -2.39 1.29 -10.19
C ALA A 231 -1.47 2.11 -9.30
N ALA A 232 -1.75 2.15 -8.01
CA ALA A 232 -1.00 2.98 -7.08
C ALA A 232 -0.68 2.27 -5.77
N ASP A 233 0.55 2.51 -5.29
CA ASP A 233 0.95 2.17 -3.94
C ASP A 233 0.23 3.07 -2.93
N TYR A 234 -0.10 2.51 -1.77
CA TYR A 234 -0.76 3.24 -0.69
C TYR A 234 0.06 4.45 -0.19
N ILE A 235 1.39 4.33 -0.19
CA ILE A 235 2.33 5.36 0.26
C ILE A 235 3.32 5.68 -0.86
N GLY A 236 3.78 6.93 -0.88
CA GLY A 236 4.79 7.42 -1.81
C GLY A 236 4.19 8.15 -3.00
N GLY A 237 2.86 8.20 -3.13
CA GLY A 237 2.15 9.03 -4.10
C GLY A 237 2.39 8.64 -5.56
N ARG A 238 2.90 7.43 -5.82
CA ARG A 238 3.20 6.98 -7.18
C ARG A 238 1.97 6.33 -7.80
N VAL A 239 1.59 6.82 -8.98
CA VAL A 239 0.60 6.18 -9.84
C VAL A 239 1.32 5.67 -11.09
N GLN A 240 1.11 4.39 -11.40
CA GLN A 240 1.65 3.74 -12.59
C GLN A 240 0.52 3.44 -13.56
N VAL A 241 0.80 3.62 -14.85
CA VAL A 241 -0.15 3.43 -15.95
C VAL A 241 0.30 2.25 -16.80
N PHE A 242 -0.62 1.37 -17.12
CA PHE A 242 -0.41 0.18 -17.92
C PHE A 242 -1.43 0.11 -19.05
N ASP A 243 -1.11 -0.57 -20.15
CA ASP A 243 -2.11 -0.90 -21.15
C ASP A 243 -2.99 -2.07 -20.70
N SER A 244 -4.00 -2.40 -21.51
CA SER A 244 -4.93 -3.49 -21.23
C SER A 244 -4.30 -4.90 -21.16
N SER A 245 -3.04 -5.05 -21.58
CA SER A 245 -2.25 -6.28 -21.48
C SER A 245 -1.34 -6.31 -20.23
N GLY A 246 -1.38 -5.27 -19.40
CA GLY A 246 -0.56 -5.14 -18.19
C GLY A 246 0.87 -4.67 -18.47
N LYS A 247 1.16 -4.20 -19.68
CA LYS A 247 2.46 -3.63 -20.01
C LYS A 247 2.54 -2.21 -19.45
N PHE A 248 3.62 -1.91 -18.73
CA PHE A 248 3.90 -0.57 -18.21
C PHE A 248 4.01 0.44 -19.36
N LEU A 249 3.31 1.57 -19.24
CA LEU A 249 3.33 2.68 -20.19
C LEU A 249 4.11 3.87 -19.62
N THR A 250 3.71 4.34 -18.43
CA THR A 250 4.26 5.55 -17.80
C THR A 250 3.92 5.58 -16.31
N GLN A 251 4.43 6.58 -15.61
CA GLN A 251 4.10 6.84 -14.21
C GLN A 251 4.19 8.34 -13.90
N TRP A 252 3.48 8.74 -12.85
CA TRP A 252 3.48 10.11 -12.35
C TRP A 252 3.27 10.13 -10.83
N MET A 253 3.45 11.32 -10.25
CA MET A 253 3.45 11.51 -8.81
C MET A 253 2.31 12.43 -8.39
N VAL A 254 1.59 12.03 -7.34
CA VAL A 254 0.79 12.91 -6.48
C VAL A 254 1.60 13.28 -5.23
N ASP A 255 0.99 13.84 -4.19
CA ASP A 255 1.71 14.20 -2.97
C ASP A 255 2.33 12.94 -2.32
N PRO A 256 3.67 12.81 -2.26
CA PRO A 256 4.31 11.60 -1.73
C PRO A 256 4.20 11.47 -0.21
N LYS A 257 3.80 12.54 0.50
CA LYS A 257 3.70 12.57 1.97
C LYS A 257 2.37 12.08 2.49
N MET A 258 1.37 11.97 1.61
CA MET A 258 0.00 11.66 1.98
C MET A 258 -0.40 10.29 1.42
N PRO A 259 -1.17 9.48 2.15
CA PRO A 259 -1.63 8.20 1.64
C PRO A 259 -2.57 8.40 0.46
N LEU A 260 -2.42 7.60 -0.58
CA LEU A 260 -3.35 7.51 -1.69
C LEU A 260 -4.44 6.50 -1.32
N LEU A 261 -5.65 6.99 -1.09
CA LEU A 261 -6.74 6.18 -0.55
C LEU A 261 -7.49 5.44 -1.67
N ARG A 262 -7.80 6.15 -2.76
CA ARG A 262 -8.59 5.62 -3.88
C ARG A 262 -8.23 6.27 -5.21
N LEU A 263 -8.28 5.46 -6.25
CA LEU A 263 -8.31 5.86 -7.65
C LEU A 263 -9.70 5.56 -8.22
N ALA A 264 -10.19 6.44 -9.07
CA ALA A 264 -11.23 6.13 -10.05
C ALA A 264 -10.84 6.75 -11.38
N ALA A 265 -11.27 6.16 -12.50
CA ALA A 265 -10.99 6.69 -13.83
C ALA A 265 -12.30 6.79 -14.60
N ASP A 266 -12.50 7.91 -15.30
CA ASP A 266 -13.62 8.01 -16.24
C ASP A 266 -13.27 7.42 -17.61
N ARG A 267 -14.27 7.33 -18.48
CA ARG A 267 -14.09 6.79 -19.84
C ARG A 267 -13.16 7.63 -20.72
N LYS A 268 -12.91 8.89 -20.36
CA LYS A 268 -12.08 9.84 -21.11
C LYS A 268 -10.63 9.85 -20.61
N GLY A 269 -10.28 9.01 -19.65
CA GLY A 269 -8.94 8.96 -19.07
C GLY A 269 -8.67 10.02 -18.00
N VAL A 270 -9.69 10.67 -17.44
CA VAL A 270 -9.51 11.51 -16.25
C VAL A 270 -9.44 10.60 -15.03
N VAL A 271 -8.36 10.72 -14.26
CA VAL A 271 -8.13 9.97 -13.03
C VAL A 271 -8.42 10.85 -11.82
N TYR A 272 -9.30 10.35 -10.95
CA TYR A 272 -9.68 10.92 -9.68
C TYR A 272 -8.88 10.25 -8.58
N VAL A 273 -8.18 11.04 -7.77
CA VAL A 273 -7.30 10.58 -6.70
C VAL A 273 -7.80 11.15 -5.38
N VAL A 274 -8.20 10.25 -4.48
CA VAL A 274 -8.56 10.60 -3.10
C VAL A 274 -7.29 10.63 -2.26
N GLN A 275 -6.94 11.82 -1.78
CA GLN A 275 -5.75 12.05 -0.96
C GLN A 275 -5.98 13.29 -0.09
N SER A 276 -5.51 13.25 1.16
CA SER A 276 -5.65 14.37 2.13
C SER A 276 -7.09 14.80 2.38
N GLY A 277 -8.06 13.90 2.15
CA GLY A 277 -9.47 14.19 2.28
C GLY A 277 -10.08 15.00 1.14
N ASP A 278 -9.35 15.23 0.04
CA ASP A 278 -9.81 15.86 -1.20
C ASP A 278 -9.92 14.83 -2.33
N ILE A 279 -10.71 15.15 -3.36
CA ILE A 279 -10.72 14.44 -4.65
C ILE A 279 -10.00 15.30 -5.69
N ASN A 280 -8.77 14.91 -6.04
CA ASN A 280 -7.95 15.59 -7.03
C ASN A 280 -8.14 14.95 -8.40
N ARG A 281 -8.07 15.74 -9.49
CA ARG A 281 -8.24 15.28 -10.87
C ARG A 281 -6.93 15.39 -11.62
N TYR A 282 -6.63 14.38 -12.42
CA TYR A 282 -5.44 14.31 -13.25
C TYR A 282 -5.80 13.78 -14.63
N GLU A 283 -5.10 14.26 -15.66
CA GLU A 283 -5.06 13.58 -16.95
C GLU A 283 -4.28 12.27 -16.76
N GLY A 284 -4.87 11.15 -17.16
CA GLY A 284 -4.41 9.82 -16.77
C GLY A 284 -3.03 9.45 -17.29
N MET A 285 -2.69 9.79 -18.53
CA MET A 285 -1.43 9.37 -19.13
C MET A 285 -0.24 10.17 -18.59
N THR A 286 -0.41 11.48 -18.42
CA THR A 286 0.67 12.42 -18.08
C THR A 286 0.73 12.75 -16.60
N GLY A 287 -0.36 12.56 -15.86
CA GLY A 287 -0.48 13.04 -14.48
C GLY A 287 -0.61 14.56 -14.39
N GLN A 288 -0.93 15.26 -15.50
CA GLN A 288 -1.18 16.70 -15.46
C GLN A 288 -2.38 16.99 -14.55
N SER A 289 -2.21 17.87 -13.56
CA SER A 289 -3.31 18.24 -12.67
C SER A 289 -4.40 19.00 -13.43
N LEU A 290 -5.64 18.56 -13.25
CA LEU A 290 -6.87 19.19 -13.78
C LEU A 290 -7.66 19.91 -12.68
N GLY A 291 -7.03 20.15 -11.52
CA GLY A 291 -7.65 20.75 -10.35
C GLY A 291 -8.34 19.74 -9.43
N LYS A 292 -9.22 20.24 -8.56
CA LYS A 292 -9.98 19.44 -7.58
C LYS A 292 -11.46 19.38 -7.94
N VAL A 293 -12.15 18.34 -7.50
CA VAL A 293 -13.61 18.32 -7.55
C VAL A 293 -14.14 19.44 -6.63
N PRO A 294 -15.00 20.36 -7.12
CA PRO A 294 -15.53 21.49 -6.34
C PRO A 294 -16.63 21.01 -5.38
N ALA A 295 -16.27 20.15 -4.43
CA ALA A 295 -17.19 19.57 -3.46
C ALA A 295 -17.28 20.41 -2.19
N THR A 296 -18.49 20.47 -1.61
CA THR A 296 -18.72 20.97 -0.26
C THR A 296 -18.50 19.84 0.74
N GLY A 297 -17.29 19.71 1.26
CA GLY A 297 -16.92 18.63 2.18
C GLY A 297 -15.41 18.43 2.27
N ARG A 298 -14.94 17.82 3.36
CA ARG A 298 -13.55 17.39 3.55
C ARG A 298 -13.58 15.95 4.07
N TRP A 299 -12.45 15.27 4.01
CA TRP A 299 -12.29 13.87 4.46
C TRP A 299 -13.02 12.85 3.58
N PHE A 300 -12.88 12.99 2.26
CA PHE A 300 -13.22 11.91 1.34
C PHE A 300 -12.32 10.69 1.57
N ASN A 301 -12.91 9.49 1.52
CA ASN A 301 -12.22 8.21 1.74
C ASN A 301 -12.27 7.29 0.52
N ASP A 302 -13.37 7.33 -0.23
CA ASP A 302 -13.61 6.51 -1.42
C ASP A 302 -14.33 7.33 -2.50
N VAL A 303 -14.15 6.95 -3.76
CA VAL A 303 -14.77 7.56 -4.93
C VAL A 303 -14.93 6.54 -6.05
N VAL A 304 -16.05 6.64 -6.76
CA VAL A 304 -16.34 5.89 -7.99
C VAL A 304 -16.95 6.81 -9.04
N VAL A 305 -16.61 6.55 -10.30
CA VAL A 305 -17.24 7.21 -11.45
C VAL A 305 -18.54 6.48 -11.77
N THR A 306 -19.61 7.23 -11.98
CA THR A 306 -20.92 6.67 -12.33
C THR A 306 -21.09 6.55 -13.84
N PRO A 307 -21.98 5.65 -14.33
CA PRO A 307 -22.18 5.45 -15.77
C PRO A 307 -22.61 6.69 -16.55
N ASP A 308 -23.26 7.65 -15.89
CA ASP A 308 -23.66 8.95 -16.43
C ASP A 308 -22.51 9.98 -16.46
N GLY A 309 -21.30 9.60 -16.07
CA GLY A 309 -20.11 10.45 -16.02
C GLY A 309 -20.01 11.34 -14.78
N GLY A 310 -20.92 11.19 -13.81
CA GLY A 310 -20.83 11.79 -12.49
C GLY A 310 -19.88 11.03 -11.55
N LEU A 311 -19.97 11.35 -10.26
CA LEU A 311 -19.22 10.66 -9.21
C LEU A 311 -20.14 10.31 -8.04
N VAL A 312 -19.80 9.24 -7.33
CA VAL A 312 -20.25 9.01 -5.95
C VAL A 312 -19.00 8.89 -5.09
N ALA A 313 -19.00 9.55 -3.94
CA ALA A 313 -17.88 9.51 -2.99
C ALA A 313 -18.39 9.31 -1.56
N THR A 314 -17.54 8.76 -0.70
CA THR A 314 -17.77 8.74 0.74
C THR A 314 -16.97 9.83 1.42
N GLN A 315 -17.60 10.52 2.38
CA GLN A 315 -16.94 11.51 3.24
C GLN A 315 -17.32 11.28 4.70
N ASN A 316 -16.52 11.79 5.64
CA ASN A 316 -16.79 11.68 7.08
C ASN A 316 -17.06 10.23 7.55
N GLY A 317 -16.40 9.26 6.93
CA GLY A 317 -16.56 7.84 7.23
C GLY A 317 -17.74 7.14 6.56
N GLN A 318 -18.91 7.79 6.45
CA GLN A 318 -20.13 7.13 5.96
C GLN A 318 -21.13 8.00 5.20
N ASP A 319 -20.92 9.31 5.08
CA ASP A 319 -21.81 10.14 4.26
C ASP A 319 -21.55 9.83 2.78
N ILE A 320 -22.61 9.62 2.01
CA ILE A 320 -22.53 9.31 0.59
C ILE A 320 -22.92 10.56 -0.20
N VAL A 321 -22.00 11.09 -0.99
CA VAL A 321 -22.20 12.30 -1.79
C VAL A 321 -22.22 11.93 -3.26
N ARG A 322 -23.26 12.36 -3.99
CA ARG A 322 -23.34 12.24 -5.44
C ARG A 322 -23.03 13.57 -6.11
N PHE A 323 -22.25 13.52 -7.17
CA PHE A 323 -21.86 14.67 -7.99
C PHE A 323 -22.33 14.49 -9.43
N ASP A 324 -22.60 15.60 -10.11
CA ASP A 324 -22.73 15.60 -11.57
C ASP A 324 -21.34 15.53 -12.23
N SER A 325 -21.32 15.44 -13.57
CA SER A 325 -20.07 15.33 -14.34
C SER A 325 -19.18 16.58 -14.26
N SER A 326 -19.70 17.70 -13.77
CA SER A 326 -18.89 18.91 -13.48
C SER A 326 -18.25 18.87 -12.09
N GLY A 327 -18.63 17.89 -11.27
CA GLY A 327 -18.19 17.76 -9.89
C GLY A 327 -19.02 18.57 -8.89
N ARG A 328 -20.19 19.08 -9.28
CA ARG A 328 -21.11 19.78 -8.38
C ARG A 328 -21.95 18.77 -7.62
N THR A 329 -22.12 18.98 -6.32
CA THR A 329 -22.95 18.13 -5.45
C THR A 329 -24.41 18.13 -5.91
N LEU A 330 -24.97 16.95 -6.13
CA LEU A 330 -26.38 16.72 -6.46
C LEU A 330 -27.20 16.34 -5.22
N SER A 331 -26.66 15.45 -4.39
CA SER A 331 -27.35 14.94 -3.19
C SER A 331 -26.36 14.35 -2.19
N THR A 332 -26.76 14.33 -0.92
CA THR A 332 -26.00 13.69 0.15
C THR A 332 -26.91 12.80 0.98
N ILE A 333 -26.50 11.56 1.22
CA ILE A 333 -27.10 10.66 2.22
C ILE A 333 -26.21 10.76 3.45
N THR A 334 -26.69 11.42 4.51
CA THR A 334 -25.93 11.57 5.76
C THR A 334 -26.07 10.34 6.62
N LYS A 335 -25.02 9.95 7.34
CA LYS A 335 -25.05 8.81 8.28
C LYS A 335 -25.67 7.55 7.66
N ALA A 336 -25.31 7.28 6.40
CA ALA A 336 -26.00 6.32 5.55
C ALA A 336 -26.15 4.93 6.18
N ILE A 337 -25.21 4.52 7.03
CA ILE A 337 -25.20 3.21 7.69
C ILE A 337 -25.77 3.31 9.11
N THR A 338 -25.32 4.30 9.90
CA THR A 338 -25.78 4.48 11.29
C THR A 338 -27.29 4.70 11.39
N GLU A 339 -27.93 5.35 10.42
CA GLU A 339 -29.40 5.49 10.42
C GLU A 339 -30.14 4.16 10.22
N GLN A 340 -29.49 3.15 9.64
CA GLN A 340 -30.10 1.84 9.38
C GLN A 340 -29.81 0.83 10.49
N THR A 341 -28.69 0.98 11.22
CA THR A 341 -28.26 0.01 12.24
C THR A 341 -28.35 0.54 13.66
N GLY A 342 -28.21 1.86 13.86
CA GLY A 342 -27.95 2.46 15.16
C GLY A 342 -26.48 2.43 15.59
N ASP A 343 -25.62 1.71 14.85
CA ASP A 343 -24.21 1.53 15.14
C ASP A 343 -23.33 2.51 14.35
N SER A 344 -22.22 2.93 14.93
CA SER A 344 -21.29 3.86 14.28
C SER A 344 -20.59 3.20 13.09
N GLU A 345 -20.41 3.96 12.01
CA GLU A 345 -19.57 3.57 10.88
C GLU A 345 -18.50 4.64 10.62
N LEU A 346 -17.27 4.19 10.42
CA LEU A 346 -16.08 5.05 10.35
C LEU A 346 -15.32 4.92 9.02
N ASP A 347 -15.54 3.84 8.28
CA ASP A 347 -14.99 3.67 6.94
C ASP A 347 -15.99 2.93 6.05
N THR A 348 -16.37 3.56 4.95
CA THR A 348 -17.34 3.04 4.00
C THR A 348 -16.71 2.98 2.62
N LYS A 349 -16.74 1.79 2.02
CA LYS A 349 -16.39 1.60 0.61
C LYS A 349 -17.64 1.57 -0.26
N ILE A 350 -17.53 2.05 -1.49
CA ILE A 350 -18.68 2.22 -2.37
C ILE A 350 -18.49 1.58 -3.74
N ALA A 351 -19.60 1.09 -4.27
CA ALA A 351 -19.76 0.70 -5.67
C ALA A 351 -21.10 1.21 -6.19
N VAL A 352 -21.20 1.38 -7.51
CA VAL A 352 -22.42 1.81 -8.19
C VAL A 352 -22.69 0.89 -9.36
N ASP A 353 -23.94 0.46 -9.53
CA ASP A 353 -24.35 -0.37 -10.67
C ASP A 353 -24.74 0.46 -11.91
N GLY A 354 -25.00 -0.22 -13.02
CA GLY A 354 -25.44 0.41 -14.27
C GLY A 354 -26.76 1.18 -14.20
N LEU A 355 -27.56 0.96 -13.15
CA LEU A 355 -28.83 1.64 -12.91
C LEU A 355 -28.68 2.84 -11.94
N GLY A 356 -27.48 3.06 -11.41
CA GLY A 356 -27.18 4.11 -10.45
C GLY A 356 -27.50 3.75 -9.00
N ASN A 357 -27.81 2.49 -8.69
CA ASN A 357 -27.94 2.07 -7.29
C ASN A 357 -26.57 2.12 -6.62
N ILE A 358 -26.55 2.58 -5.38
CA ILE A 358 -25.32 2.75 -4.61
C ILE A 358 -25.23 1.61 -3.59
N TYR A 359 -24.06 0.99 -3.52
CA TYR A 359 -23.75 -0.09 -2.59
C TYR A 359 -22.68 0.40 -1.64
N ALA A 360 -23.03 0.57 -0.38
CA ALA A 360 -22.14 1.03 0.67
C ALA A 360 -21.75 -0.15 1.57
N LEU A 361 -20.48 -0.54 1.52
CA LEU A 361 -19.91 -1.55 2.41
C LEU A 361 -19.43 -0.85 3.68
N GLY A 362 -20.12 -1.10 4.79
CA GLY A 362 -19.67 -0.67 6.12
C GLY A 362 -18.58 -1.61 6.63
N ILE A 363 -17.39 -1.08 6.85
CA ILE A 363 -16.24 -1.88 7.27
C ILE A 363 -16.35 -2.27 8.74
N PHE A 364 -16.98 -1.45 9.58
CA PHE A 364 -17.21 -1.76 10.99
C PHE A 364 -18.57 -2.43 11.25
N ASN A 365 -19.49 -2.35 10.30
CA ASN A 365 -20.80 -3.02 10.37
C ASN A 365 -20.80 -4.39 9.68
N ASP A 366 -19.69 -4.77 9.03
CA ASP A 366 -19.51 -6.02 8.28
C ASP A 366 -20.72 -6.31 7.37
N ALA A 367 -21.20 -5.32 6.61
CA ALA A 367 -22.41 -5.46 5.79
C ALA A 367 -22.46 -4.47 4.63
N VAL A 368 -23.20 -4.84 3.58
CA VAL A 368 -23.48 -3.98 2.43
C VAL A 368 -24.87 -3.39 2.55
N PHE A 369 -25.00 -2.08 2.36
CA PHE A 369 -26.24 -1.32 2.36
C PHE A 369 -26.50 -0.80 0.95
N LYS A 370 -27.60 -1.22 0.35
CA LYS A 370 -28.00 -0.82 -1.00
C LYS A 370 -28.97 0.35 -0.93
N PHE A 371 -28.72 1.37 -1.74
CA PHE A 371 -29.56 2.55 -1.90
C PHE A 371 -29.97 2.72 -3.36
N ALA A 372 -31.19 3.20 -3.57
CA ALA A 372 -31.66 3.63 -4.88
C ALA A 372 -30.89 4.89 -5.33
N PRO A 373 -30.91 5.25 -6.63
CA PRO A 373 -30.22 6.45 -7.14
C PRO A 373 -30.68 7.77 -6.50
N ASN A 374 -31.88 7.78 -5.93
CA ASN A 374 -32.45 8.91 -5.18
C ASN A 374 -32.05 8.92 -3.69
N GLY A 375 -31.21 7.99 -3.24
CA GLY A 375 -30.73 7.87 -1.87
C GLY A 375 -31.63 7.10 -0.92
N LYS A 376 -32.76 6.56 -1.37
CA LYS A 376 -33.62 5.71 -0.51
C LYS A 376 -32.94 4.38 -0.23
N PHE A 377 -32.86 3.98 1.04
CA PHE A 377 -32.41 2.64 1.45
C PHE A 377 -33.31 1.55 0.87
N ILE A 378 -32.70 0.48 0.34
CA ILE A 378 -33.38 -0.66 -0.27
C ILE A 378 -33.24 -1.90 0.63
N THR A 379 -32.01 -2.34 0.89
CA THR A 379 -31.75 -3.59 1.62
C THR A 379 -30.35 -3.62 2.24
N ARG A 380 -30.18 -4.49 3.23
CA ARG A 380 -28.91 -4.84 3.86
C ARG A 380 -28.55 -6.27 3.50
N ILE A 381 -27.28 -6.50 3.16
CA ILE A 381 -26.76 -7.79 2.70
C ILE A 381 -25.58 -8.18 3.59
N GLY A 382 -25.60 -9.43 4.07
CA GLY A 382 -24.58 -9.98 4.95
C GLY A 382 -24.66 -9.48 6.40
N GLY A 383 -23.50 -9.50 7.06
CA GLY A 383 -23.32 -9.26 8.49
C GLY A 383 -22.02 -9.91 8.96
N GLU A 384 -21.58 -9.63 10.18
CA GLU A 384 -20.40 -10.29 10.75
C GLU A 384 -20.60 -11.81 10.85
N GLY A 385 -19.65 -12.60 10.36
CA GLY A 385 -19.65 -14.04 10.60
C GLY A 385 -18.82 -14.91 9.64
N GLU A 386 -18.66 -16.17 10.02
CA GLU A 386 -17.86 -17.15 9.26
C GLU A 386 -18.63 -17.79 8.11
N GLU A 387 -19.96 -17.87 8.22
CA GLU A 387 -20.81 -18.56 7.25
C GLU A 387 -20.78 -17.89 5.87
N SER A 388 -21.15 -18.66 4.85
CA SER A 388 -21.28 -18.16 3.48
C SER A 388 -22.29 -17.01 3.43
N GLY A 389 -21.89 -15.89 2.85
CA GLY A 389 -22.70 -14.67 2.79
C GLY A 389 -22.57 -13.74 3.99
N LEU A 390 -21.86 -14.14 5.05
CA LEU A 390 -21.42 -13.26 6.14
C LEU A 390 -19.96 -12.83 5.91
N PHE A 391 -19.54 -11.71 6.49
CA PHE A 391 -18.24 -11.09 6.26
C PHE A 391 -17.32 -11.16 7.47
N ARG A 392 -16.01 -11.20 7.21
CA ARG A 392 -14.95 -11.07 8.21
C ARG A 392 -13.87 -10.12 7.72
N ALA A 393 -13.80 -8.94 8.34
CA ALA A 393 -12.87 -7.88 7.92
C ALA A 393 -12.96 -7.62 6.41
N PRO A 394 -14.15 -7.24 5.90
CA PRO A 394 -14.30 -6.91 4.50
C PRO A 394 -13.46 -5.68 4.15
N HIS A 395 -13.00 -5.61 2.91
CA HIS A 395 -12.04 -4.60 2.46
C HIS A 395 -12.53 -3.79 1.26
N SER A 396 -13.20 -4.42 0.31
CA SER A 396 -13.62 -3.78 -0.93
C SER A 396 -14.94 -4.31 -1.44
N ILE A 397 -15.63 -3.49 -2.22
CA ILE A 397 -16.85 -3.83 -2.92
C ILE A 397 -16.74 -3.44 -4.39
N ALA A 398 -17.27 -4.27 -5.27
CA ALA A 398 -17.47 -3.99 -6.68
C ALA A 398 -18.80 -4.58 -7.16
N VAL A 399 -19.39 -3.99 -8.20
CA VAL A 399 -20.63 -4.48 -8.80
C VAL A 399 -20.40 -4.63 -10.30
N ASP A 400 -20.80 -5.77 -10.84
CA ASP A 400 -20.62 -6.09 -12.25
C ASP A 400 -21.77 -5.54 -13.11
N GLY A 401 -21.66 -5.63 -14.43
CA GLY A 401 -22.67 -5.16 -15.39
C GLY A 401 -24.01 -5.91 -15.33
N GLN A 402 -24.07 -7.04 -14.62
CA GLN A 402 -25.31 -7.79 -14.35
C GLN A 402 -25.92 -7.45 -12.98
N GLY A 403 -25.25 -6.59 -12.20
CA GLY A 403 -25.66 -6.21 -10.85
C GLY A 403 -25.28 -7.22 -9.77
N ARG A 404 -24.42 -8.20 -10.08
CA ARG A 404 -23.84 -9.10 -9.08
C ARG A 404 -22.85 -8.33 -8.22
N ILE A 405 -22.85 -8.63 -6.92
CA ILE A 405 -22.10 -7.90 -5.91
C ILE A 405 -20.90 -8.73 -5.50
N TYR A 406 -19.73 -8.11 -5.46
CA TYR A 406 -18.47 -8.73 -5.11
C TYR A 406 -17.92 -8.02 -3.88
N VAL A 407 -17.72 -8.76 -2.78
CA VAL A 407 -17.16 -8.22 -1.54
C VAL A 407 -15.90 -9.01 -1.20
N SER A 408 -14.77 -8.32 -1.08
CA SER A 408 -13.55 -8.95 -0.61
C SER A 408 -13.50 -8.94 0.92
N ASP A 409 -13.09 -10.05 1.50
CA ASP A 409 -12.84 -10.22 2.92
C ASP A 409 -11.66 -11.20 3.13
N ILE A 410 -11.39 -11.61 4.37
CA ILE A 410 -10.27 -12.53 4.65
C ILE A 410 -10.50 -13.95 4.07
N LYS A 411 -11.75 -14.31 3.76
CA LYS A 411 -12.14 -15.62 3.22
C LYS A 411 -11.95 -15.66 1.70
N GLY A 412 -12.06 -14.52 1.03
CA GLY A 412 -11.83 -14.34 -0.40
C GLY A 412 -12.69 -13.22 -0.97
N ILE A 413 -13.03 -13.33 -2.24
CA ILE A 413 -14.02 -12.48 -2.91
C ILE A 413 -15.33 -13.27 -2.91
N GLN A 414 -16.25 -12.87 -2.04
CA GLN A 414 -17.60 -13.43 -1.99
C GLN A 414 -18.48 -12.76 -3.06
N VAL A 415 -19.32 -13.56 -3.71
CA VAL A 415 -20.20 -13.14 -4.79
C VAL A 415 -21.66 -13.31 -4.39
N PHE A 416 -22.48 -12.31 -4.71
CA PHE A 416 -23.91 -12.29 -4.44
C PHE A 416 -24.69 -11.93 -5.70
N ASP A 417 -25.93 -12.41 -5.79
CA ASP A 417 -26.86 -11.93 -6.81
C ASP A 417 -27.39 -10.52 -6.50
N THR A 418 -28.20 -9.98 -7.40
CA THR A 418 -28.78 -8.62 -7.30
C THR A 418 -29.67 -8.41 -6.07
N ASN A 419 -30.15 -9.50 -5.46
CA ASN A 419 -30.98 -9.51 -4.26
C ASN A 419 -30.15 -9.75 -2.98
N GLY A 420 -28.84 -9.95 -3.11
CA GLY A 420 -27.95 -10.19 -1.98
C GLY A 420 -27.89 -11.64 -1.50
N ARG A 421 -28.33 -12.60 -2.30
CA ARG A 421 -28.14 -14.02 -1.97
C ARG A 421 -26.74 -14.44 -2.38
N TYR A 422 -26.03 -15.10 -1.45
CA TYR A 422 -24.70 -15.66 -1.71
C TYR A 422 -24.72 -16.65 -2.87
N LEU A 423 -23.71 -16.56 -3.74
CA LEU A 423 -23.51 -17.40 -4.91
C LEU A 423 -22.25 -18.26 -4.78
N ASP A 424 -21.09 -17.63 -4.52
CA ASP A 424 -19.81 -18.33 -4.48
C ASP A 424 -18.72 -17.49 -3.77
N VAL A 425 -17.54 -18.08 -3.58
CA VAL A 425 -16.32 -17.41 -3.12
C VAL A 425 -15.11 -17.90 -3.92
N PHE A 426 -14.26 -16.97 -4.36
CA PHE A 426 -12.99 -17.29 -5.00
C PHE A 426 -11.85 -16.45 -4.42
N LYS A 427 -10.60 -16.88 -4.60
CA LYS A 427 -9.44 -16.26 -3.96
C LYS A 427 -8.51 -15.62 -4.96
N VAL A 428 -7.85 -14.55 -4.52
CA VAL A 428 -6.62 -14.06 -5.15
C VAL A 428 -5.46 -14.83 -4.53
N GLU A 429 -4.62 -15.45 -5.36
CA GLU A 429 -3.53 -16.28 -4.84
C GLU A 429 -2.56 -15.48 -3.97
N LYS A 430 -2.27 -16.00 -2.78
CA LYS A 430 -1.24 -15.49 -1.83
C LYS A 430 -1.47 -14.07 -1.29
N ASN A 431 -2.55 -13.39 -1.66
CA ASN A 431 -2.80 -12.01 -1.30
C ASN A 431 -4.28 -11.74 -0.98
N VAL A 432 -4.54 -10.63 -0.31
CA VAL A 432 -5.90 -10.09 -0.06
C VAL A 432 -6.28 -9.14 -1.19
N ALA A 433 -7.54 -9.14 -1.58
CA ALA A 433 -8.09 -8.19 -2.55
C ALA A 433 -8.38 -6.85 -1.87
N PHE A 434 -7.52 -5.84 -2.07
CA PHE A 434 -7.64 -4.52 -1.44
C PHE A 434 -8.65 -3.61 -2.15
N VAL A 435 -8.54 -3.51 -3.47
CA VAL A 435 -9.47 -2.75 -4.30
C VAL A 435 -9.87 -3.57 -5.50
N MET A 436 -11.17 -3.55 -5.80
CA MET A 436 -11.79 -4.25 -6.91
C MET A 436 -12.51 -3.25 -7.82
N VAL A 437 -12.34 -3.40 -9.13
CA VAL A 437 -13.04 -2.57 -10.13
C VAL A 437 -13.36 -3.39 -11.37
N PHE A 438 -14.53 -3.15 -11.95
CA PHE A 438 -14.89 -3.69 -13.26
C PHE A 438 -14.60 -2.67 -14.35
N ASN A 439 -14.14 -3.15 -15.51
CA ASN A 439 -14.16 -2.36 -16.72
C ASN A 439 -15.48 -2.56 -17.49
N ASP A 440 -15.65 -1.81 -18.59
CA ASP A 440 -16.84 -1.90 -19.46
C ASP A 440 -17.02 -3.28 -20.13
N ARG A 441 -16.00 -4.15 -20.10
CA ARG A 441 -16.04 -5.53 -20.61
C ARG A 441 -16.43 -6.56 -19.54
N ASN A 442 -16.80 -6.11 -18.34
CA ASN A 442 -17.13 -6.94 -17.19
C ASN A 442 -15.96 -7.82 -16.70
N GLU A 443 -14.73 -7.36 -16.94
CA GLU A 443 -13.52 -7.99 -16.42
C GLU A 443 -13.18 -7.36 -15.07
N LEU A 444 -12.90 -8.19 -14.06
CA LEU A 444 -12.61 -7.75 -12.71
C LEU A 444 -11.11 -7.51 -12.54
N PHE A 445 -10.71 -6.31 -12.14
CA PHE A 445 -9.34 -5.98 -11.77
C PHE A 445 -9.23 -5.87 -10.26
N VAL A 446 -8.17 -6.46 -9.71
CA VAL A 446 -7.92 -6.53 -8.28
C VAL A 446 -6.51 -6.05 -7.96
N ALA A 447 -6.39 -5.05 -7.09
CA ALA A 447 -5.12 -4.68 -6.47
C ALA A 447 -4.82 -5.59 -5.28
N ALA A 448 -3.67 -6.27 -5.33
CA ALA A 448 -3.30 -7.33 -4.40
C ALA A 448 -1.85 -7.16 -3.90
N ARG A 449 -1.54 -6.00 -3.31
CA ARG A 449 -0.24 -5.58 -2.76
C ARG A 449 0.89 -5.48 -3.78
N THR A 450 1.45 -6.58 -4.23
CA THR A 450 2.64 -6.55 -5.11
C THR A 450 2.29 -6.74 -6.57
N GLU A 451 0.99 -6.88 -6.86
CA GLU A 451 0.48 -7.27 -8.16
C GLU A 451 -0.94 -6.73 -8.40
N ILE A 452 -1.30 -6.66 -9.67
CA ILE A 452 -2.66 -6.48 -10.16
C ILE A 452 -3.07 -7.77 -10.87
N VAL A 453 -4.27 -8.27 -10.52
CA VAL A 453 -4.84 -9.48 -11.10
C VAL A 453 -6.12 -9.14 -11.83
N LYS A 454 -6.24 -9.62 -13.07
CA LYS A 454 -7.41 -9.48 -13.93
C LYS A 454 -8.11 -10.82 -14.04
N PHE A 455 -9.40 -10.86 -13.78
CA PHE A 455 -10.24 -12.05 -13.86
C PHE A 455 -11.31 -11.93 -14.96
N ALA A 456 -11.56 -13.04 -15.65
CA ALA A 456 -12.80 -13.29 -16.34
C ALA A 456 -13.75 -14.00 -15.38
N LEU A 457 -15.03 -13.61 -15.40
CA LEU A 457 -16.06 -14.26 -14.61
C LEU A 457 -16.73 -15.35 -15.44
N ASN A 458 -16.76 -16.56 -14.91
CA ASN A 458 -17.50 -17.67 -15.49
C ASN A 458 -18.99 -17.45 -15.20
N LYS A 459 -19.84 -17.88 -16.14
CA LYS A 459 -21.30 -17.65 -16.10
C LYS A 459 -21.99 -18.46 -15.02
#